data_AF-A0A1X1Q7J3-F1
#
_entry.id   AF-A0A1X1Q7J3-F1
#
_cell.length_a   1.000
_cell.length_b   1.000
_cell.length_c   1.000
_cell.angle_alpha   90.00
_cell.angle_beta   90.00
_cell.angle_gamma   90.00
#
_symmetry.space_group_name_H-M   'P 1'
#
loop_
_entity.id
_entity.type
_entity.pdbx_description
1 polymer ?
#
loop_
_entity_poly.entity_id
_entity_poly.type
_entity_poly.pdbx_seq_one_letter_code
_entity_poly.pdbx_strand_id
1 'polypeptide(L)' 'MNFEWDEEKNYKNINKHGISFKQAVKVFLDVNRIESEYYFIN' A
#
# COMPACT_ATOMS: atom_id res chain seq x y z
N MET A 1 12.33 -4.06 2.31
CA MET A 1 11.11 -4.45 1.58
C MET A 1 11.20 -3.85 0.19
N ASN A 2 11.53 -4.67 -0.81
CA ASN A 2 11.61 -4.22 -2.19
C ASN A 2 10.24 -4.48 -2.81
N PHE A 3 9.52 -3.42 -3.13
CA PHE A 3 8.24 -3.50 -3.81
C PHE A 3 8.48 -3.24 -5.29
N GLU A 4 8.23 -4.25 -6.11
CA GLU A 4 8.14 -4.07 -7.56
C GLU A 4 6.66 -3.94 -7.91
N TRP A 5 6.31 -2.82 -8.55
CA TRP A 5 4.96 -2.62 -9.08
C TRP A 5 5.04 -2.15 -10.52
N ASP A 6 4.01 -2.52 -11.27
CA ASP A 6 3.77 -2.04 -12.62
C ASP A 6 3.46 -0.52 -12.60
N GLU A 7 4.10 0.23 -13.50
CA GLU A 7 3.96 1.69 -13.55
C GLU A 7 2.57 2.14 -14.01
N GLU A 8 1.92 1.39 -14.92
CA GLU A 8 0.56 1.67 -15.38
C GLU A 8 -0.44 1.49 -14.23
N LYS A 9 -0.26 0.45 -13.42
CA LYS A 9 -1.06 0.23 -12.21
C LYS A 9 -0.85 1.34 -11.19
N ASN A 10 0.37 1.82 -11.01
CA ASN A 10 0.66 2.95 -10.12
C ASN A 10 -0.02 4.24 -10.61
N TYR A 11 0.01 4.52 -11.92
CA TYR A 11 -0.69 5.65 -12.52
C TYR A 11 -2.21 5.56 -12.29
N LYS A 12 -2.82 4.38 -12.54
CA LYS A 12 -4.24 4.14 -12.24
C LYS A 12 -4.55 4.34 -10.76
N ASN A 13 -3.67 3.92 -9.85
CA ASN A 13 -3.84 4.11 -8.41
C ASN A 13 -3.82 5.61 -8.03
N ILE A 14 -2.88 6.38 -8.60
CA ILE A 14 -2.81 7.82 -8.39
C ILE A 14 -4.08 8.50 -8.89
N ASN A 15 -4.58 8.14 -10.08
CA ASN A 15 -5.81 8.75 -10.61
C ASN A 15 -7.05 8.40 -9.77
N LYS A 16 -7.14 7.17 -9.26
CA LYS A 16 -8.31 6.71 -8.49
C LYS A 16 -8.29 7.19 -7.03
N HIS A 17 -7.11 7.27 -6.41
CA HIS A 17 -6.97 7.43 -4.96
C HIS A 17 -6.11 8.64 -4.55
N GLY A 18 -5.46 9.32 -5.50
CA GLY A 18 -4.65 10.51 -5.25
C GLY A 18 -3.26 10.24 -4.66
N ILE A 19 -2.85 8.97 -4.53
CA ILE A 19 -1.55 8.59 -3.94
C ILE A 19 -0.87 7.48 -4.75
N SER A 20 0.46 7.49 -4.76
CA SER A 20 1.28 6.42 -5.36
C SER A 20 1.42 5.20 -4.44
N PHE A 21 1.77 4.04 -4.98
CA PHE A 21 2.10 2.86 -4.17
C PHE A 21 3.29 3.11 -3.24
N LYS A 22 4.29 3.88 -3.70
CA LYS A 22 5.43 4.31 -2.87
C LYS A 22 4.98 5.10 -1.63
N GLN A 23 3.92 5.90 -1.75
CA GLN A 23 3.34 6.61 -0.61
C GLN A 23 2.49 5.67 0.25
N ALA A 24 1.64 4.85 -0.36
CA ALA A 24 0.74 3.93 0.35
C ALA A 24 1.51 2.95 1.26
N VAL A 25 2.66 2.43 0.80
CA VAL A 25 3.51 1.52 1.58
C VAL A 25 3.98 2.12 2.92
N LYS A 26 4.02 3.45 3.06
CA LYS A 26 4.41 4.08 4.33
C LYS A 26 3.44 3.77 5.47
N VAL A 27 2.21 3.32 5.18
CA VAL A 27 1.25 2.87 6.21
C VAL A 27 1.83 1.73 7.08
N PHE A 28 2.67 0.87 6.51
CA PHE A 28 3.32 -0.21 7.25
C PHE A 28 4.37 0.29 8.25
N LEU A 29 4.78 1.56 8.14
CA LEU A 29 5.71 2.20 9.07
C LEU A 29 5.00 2.98 10.17
N ASP A 30 3.67 3.10 10.12
CA ASP A 30 2.91 3.77 11.17
C ASP A 30 2.97 2.92 12.46
N VAL A 31 3.43 3.55 13.55
CA VAL A 31 3.58 2.96 14.88
C VAL A 31 2.24 2.77 15.58
N ASN A 32 1.21 3.52 15.16
CA ASN A 32 -0.15 3.43 15.67
C ASN A 32 -1.06 2.62 14.74
N ARG A 33 -0.49 1.96 13.70
CA ARG A 33 -1.31 1.13 12.82
C ARG A 33 -1.99 0.03 13.62
N ILE A 34 -3.25 -0.21 13.34
CA ILE A 34 -4.01 -1.30 13.94
C ILE A 34 -3.80 -2.52 13.06
N GLU A 35 -3.15 -3.55 13.60
CA GLU A 35 -3.09 -4.88 12.98
C GLU A 35 -4.19 -5.74 13.60
N SER A 36 -4.98 -6.43 12.77
CA SER A 36 -5.93 -7.43 13.27
C SER A 36 -5.50 -8.82 12.77
N GLU A 37 -5.60 -9.81 13.66
CA GLU A 37 -5.15 -11.19 13.41
C GLU A 37 -6.01 -11.92 12.34
N TYR A 38 -7.15 -11.35 11.94
CA TYR A 38 -8.12 -11.97 11.03
C TYR A 38 -7.75 -11.89 9.53
N TYR A 39 -6.80 -11.06 9.13
CA TYR A 39 -6.41 -10.92 7.71
C TYR A 39 -5.33 -11.92 7.25
N PHE A 40 -4.88 -12.83 8.12
CA PHE A 40 -3.91 -13.88 7.79
C PHE A 40 -4.56 -15.19 7.31
N ILE A 41 -5.87 -15.22 7.03
CA ILE A 41 -6.55 -16.41 6.52
C ILE A 41 -6.84 -16.25 5.02
N ASN A 42 -5.96 -16.88 4.22
CA ASN A 42 -6.03 -17.24 2.79
C ASN A 42 -6.38 -16.14 1.76
#